data_AF-A0A7X8BLT8-F1
#
_entry.id   AF-A0A7X8BLT8-F1
#
_cell.length_a   1.000
_cell.length_b   1.000
_cell.length_c   1.000
_cell.angle_alpha   90.00
_cell.angle_beta   90.00
_cell.angle_gamma   90.00
#
_symmetry.space_group_name_H-M   'P 1'
#
loop_
_entity.id
_entity.type
_entity.pdbx_description
1 polymer ?
#
loop_
_entity_poly.entity_id
_entity_poly.type
_entity_poly.pdbx_seq_one_letter_code
_entity_poly.pdbx_strand_id
1 'polypeptide(L)'
;MMKKILLTVLTGILVIGVVPAFAQLEGNWKGTGDGVCSPPDGSADIPIYAWQSWEGVIYTSPDQEMPIFEGKWHDKQGNYGKFKGTILWISEEEAYCEGSWTWFIVSPDEIKEYDMGKFETYFVHFPVETPYCFGKWQTDYSPDVGSMKGRMVF
;
A
#
# COMPACT_ATOMS: atom_id res chain seq x y z
N MET A 1 46.10 -18.68 23.65
CA MET A 1 45.24 -18.17 22.56
C MET A 1 43.84 -17.95 23.12
N MET A 2 43.50 -16.73 23.51
CA MET A 2 42.16 -16.37 23.98
C MET A 2 41.25 -16.13 22.76
N LYS A 3 40.17 -16.92 22.65
CA LYS A 3 39.11 -16.72 21.65
C LYS A 3 38.26 -15.51 22.06
N LYS A 4 38.00 -14.67 21.05
CA LYS A 4 37.22 -13.44 21.06
C LYS A 4 35.81 -13.68 21.65
N ILE A 5 35.51 -13.07 22.80
CA ILE A 5 34.14 -12.81 23.24
C ILE A 5 33.92 -11.33 23.02
N LEU A 6 33.47 -10.93 21.83
CA LEU A 6 32.93 -9.59 21.61
C LEU A 6 32.16 -9.51 20.28
N LEU A 7 31.07 -10.27 20.11
CA LEU A 7 30.18 -10.03 18.95
C LEU A 7 28.77 -10.62 19.14
N THR A 8 28.09 -10.30 20.24
CA THR A 8 26.69 -10.74 20.43
C THR A 8 25.78 -9.69 21.07
N VAL A 9 26.20 -8.43 21.16
CA VAL A 9 25.39 -7.37 21.81
C VAL A 9 24.93 -6.29 20.83
N LEU A 10 25.44 -6.25 19.60
CA LEU A 10 25.06 -5.20 18.63
C LEU A 10 23.80 -5.53 17.80
N THR A 11 23.35 -6.78 17.78
CA THR A 11 22.13 -7.20 17.06
C THR A 11 20.85 -7.01 17.87
N GLY A 12 20.94 -6.80 19.19
CA GLY A 12 19.76 -6.66 20.06
C GLY A 12 19.17 -5.25 20.12
N ILE A 13 19.95 -4.20 19.85
CA ILE A 13 19.50 -2.81 20.01
C ILE A 13 18.76 -2.31 18.76
N LEU A 14 19.10 -2.82 17.58
CA LEU A 14 18.40 -2.44 16.35
C LEU A 14 16.99 -3.05 16.25
N VAL A 15 16.73 -4.19 16.90
CA VAL A 15 15.43 -4.87 16.84
C VAL A 15 14.38 -4.16 17.72
N ILE A 16 14.79 -3.47 18.80
CA ILE A 16 13.85 -2.89 19.76
C ILE A 16 13.26 -1.56 19.28
N GLY A 17 13.92 -0.82 18.39
CA GLY A 17 13.41 0.47 17.88
C GLY A 17 12.42 0.31 16.71
N VAL A 18 12.61 -0.70 15.86
CA VAL A 18 11.78 -0.87 14.67
C VAL A 18 10.47 -1.61 15.01
N VAL A 19 10.51 -2.61 15.92
CA VAL A 19 9.32 -3.38 16.37
C VAL A 19 8.16 -2.51 16.92
N PRO A 20 8.39 -1.49 17.77
CA PRO A 20 7.33 -0.61 18.28
C PRO A 20 6.70 0.28 17.21
N ALA A 21 7.48 0.70 16.21
CA ALA A 21 6.97 1.52 15.13
C ALA A 21 6.04 0.69 14.22
N PHE A 22 6.44 -0.53 13.86
CA PHE A 22 5.60 -1.45 13.06
C PHE A 22 4.25 -1.74 13.69
N ALA A 23 4.22 -2.04 14.99
CA ALA A 23 2.98 -2.37 15.70
C ALA A 23 1.94 -1.24 15.63
N GLN A 24 2.36 0.00 15.34
CA GLN A 24 1.47 1.16 15.20
C GLN A 24 0.87 1.30 13.80
N LEU A 25 1.44 0.65 12.76
CA LEU A 25 0.90 0.65 11.40
C LEU A 25 0.15 -0.63 11.06
N GLU A 26 0.46 -1.75 11.71
CA GLU A 26 -0.23 -3.02 11.51
C GLU A 26 -1.73 -2.90 11.81
N GLY A 27 -2.56 -3.42 10.91
CA GLY A 27 -4.02 -3.36 11.05
C GLY A 27 -4.73 -2.95 9.77
N ASN A 28 -6.02 -2.63 9.92
CA ASN A 28 -6.90 -2.30 8.81
C ASN A 28 -6.86 -0.79 8.51
N TRP A 29 -6.94 -0.47 7.22
CA TRP A 29 -6.89 0.88 6.69
C TRP A 29 -8.03 1.08 5.70
N LYS A 30 -8.57 2.30 5.64
CA LYS A 30 -9.55 2.68 4.62
C LYS A 30 -9.34 4.10 4.17
N GLY A 31 -9.82 4.41 2.97
CA GLY A 31 -9.66 5.74 2.44
C GLY A 31 -10.39 6.01 1.13
N THR A 32 -10.00 7.12 0.54
CA THR A 32 -10.51 7.65 -0.71
C THR A 32 -9.36 8.17 -1.55
N GLY A 33 -9.60 8.35 -2.83
CA GLY A 33 -8.64 8.85 -3.78
C GLY A 33 -9.35 9.63 -4.88
N ASP A 34 -8.53 10.29 -5.68
CA ASP A 34 -8.97 11.08 -6.82
C ASP A 34 -8.13 10.69 -8.04
N GLY A 35 -8.61 11.05 -9.23
CA GLY A 35 -7.97 10.73 -10.50
C GLY A 35 -8.86 9.85 -11.36
N VAL A 36 -8.56 9.83 -12.65
CA VAL A 36 -9.29 9.07 -13.65
C VAL A 36 -8.30 8.58 -14.69
N CYS A 37 -8.47 7.35 -15.15
CA CYS A 37 -7.74 6.84 -16.30
C CYS A 37 -8.66 6.07 -17.25
N SER A 38 -8.18 5.86 -18.48
CA SER A 38 -8.90 5.06 -19.47
C SER A 38 -8.64 3.57 -19.28
N PRO A 39 -9.59 2.69 -19.60
CA PRO A 39 -9.36 1.25 -19.63
C PRO A 39 -8.24 0.85 -20.60
N PRO A 40 -7.38 -0.12 -20.22
CA PRO A 40 -6.29 -0.60 -21.07
C PRO A 40 -6.75 -1.34 -22.33
N ASP A 41 -7.96 -1.89 -22.32
CA ASP A 41 -8.55 -2.58 -23.47
C ASP A 41 -9.18 -1.63 -24.50
N GLY A 42 -9.09 -0.32 -24.27
CA GLY A 42 -9.64 0.71 -25.15
C GLY A 42 -11.17 0.79 -25.12
N SER A 43 -11.84 0.14 -24.15
CA SER A 43 -13.26 0.35 -23.88
C SER A 43 -13.47 1.76 -23.29
N ALA A 44 -13.39 2.77 -24.15
CA ALA A 44 -13.45 4.19 -23.76
C ALA A 44 -14.75 4.61 -23.04
N ASP A 45 -15.75 3.72 -22.97
CA ASP A 45 -17.08 4.00 -22.42
C ASP A 45 -17.15 3.92 -20.89
N ILE A 46 -16.12 3.42 -20.20
CA ILE A 46 -16.13 3.30 -18.73
C ILE A 46 -14.83 3.89 -18.14
N PRO A 47 -14.81 5.19 -17.79
CA PRO A 47 -13.65 5.77 -17.11
C PRO A 47 -13.39 5.07 -15.76
N ILE A 48 -12.12 4.84 -15.44
CA ILE A 48 -11.72 4.20 -14.19
C ILE A 48 -11.38 5.27 -13.16
N TYR A 49 -12.15 5.38 -12.08
CA TYR A 49 -11.85 6.28 -10.96
C TYR A 49 -11.13 5.52 -9.86
N ALA A 50 -9.88 5.15 -10.15
CA ALA A 50 -9.08 4.33 -9.25
C ALA A 50 -9.02 4.93 -7.84
N TRP A 51 -9.14 4.06 -6.83
CA TRP A 51 -9.04 4.44 -5.42
C TRP A 51 -10.14 5.37 -4.89
N GLN A 52 -11.23 5.64 -5.63
CA GLN A 52 -12.34 6.48 -5.15
C GLN A 52 -12.84 6.04 -3.76
N SER A 53 -12.88 4.74 -3.53
CA SER A 53 -12.92 4.12 -2.20
C SER A 53 -11.94 2.96 -2.15
N TRP A 54 -11.31 2.72 -1.01
CA TRP A 54 -10.41 1.58 -0.82
C TRP A 54 -10.34 1.11 0.63
N GLU A 55 -10.01 -0.17 0.78
CA GLU A 55 -9.75 -0.85 2.04
C GLU A 55 -8.47 -1.66 1.90
N GLY A 56 -7.61 -1.63 2.91
CA GLY A 56 -6.36 -2.36 2.92
C GLY A 56 -5.97 -2.82 4.31
N VAL A 57 -4.93 -3.64 4.36
CA VAL A 57 -4.35 -4.17 5.57
C VAL A 57 -2.84 -4.04 5.49
N ILE A 58 -2.23 -3.65 6.61
CA ILE A 58 -0.78 -3.74 6.81
C ILE A 58 -0.54 -4.93 7.73
N TYR A 59 0.36 -5.82 7.33
CA TYR A 59 0.78 -6.97 8.14
C TYR A 59 2.22 -7.37 7.85
N THR A 60 2.80 -8.13 8.77
CA THR A 60 4.10 -8.79 8.59
C THR A 60 3.90 -10.29 8.41
N SER A 61 4.71 -10.91 7.55
CA SER A 61 4.79 -12.37 7.42
C SER A 61 6.14 -12.82 7.97
N PRO A 62 6.23 -13.95 8.71
CA PRO A 62 7.51 -14.49 9.16
C PRO A 62 8.53 -14.72 8.03
N ASP A 63 8.03 -14.93 6.81
CA ASP A 63 8.84 -15.18 5.61
C ASP A 63 9.21 -13.91 4.84
N GLN A 64 8.83 -12.73 5.33
CA GLN A 64 9.14 -11.46 4.67
C GLN A 64 9.92 -10.52 5.57
N GLU A 65 10.97 -9.92 4.99
CA GLU A 65 11.83 -8.97 5.69
C GLU A 65 11.13 -7.62 5.93
N MET A 66 10.10 -7.30 5.13
CA MET A 66 9.43 -6.00 5.14
C MET A 66 7.90 -6.18 5.21
N PRO A 67 7.16 -5.28 5.90
CA PRO A 67 5.71 -5.36 5.94
C PRO A 67 5.07 -5.16 4.57
N ILE A 68 3.90 -5.74 4.40
CA ILE A 68 3.09 -5.63 3.20
C ILE A 68 1.92 -4.71 3.48
N PHE A 69 1.63 -3.81 2.54
CA PHE A 69 0.36 -3.10 2.44
C PHE A 69 -0.40 -3.63 1.23
N GLU A 70 -1.54 -4.29 1.43
CA GLU A 70 -2.36 -4.78 0.34
C GLU A 70 -3.85 -4.58 0.61
N GLY A 71 -4.65 -4.58 -0.46
CA GLY A 71 -6.06 -4.32 -0.34
C GLY A 71 -6.81 -4.30 -1.65
N LYS A 72 -7.98 -3.67 -1.62
CA LYS A 72 -8.90 -3.52 -2.74
C LYS A 72 -9.37 -2.08 -2.86
N TRP A 73 -9.66 -1.68 -4.10
CA TRP A 73 -10.27 -0.40 -4.39
C TRP A 73 -11.53 -0.61 -5.24
N HIS A 74 -12.46 0.34 -5.12
CA HIS A 74 -13.73 0.36 -5.84
C HIS A 74 -14.10 1.78 -6.22
N ASP A 75 -14.79 1.94 -7.35
CA ASP A 75 -15.46 3.17 -7.73
C ASP A 75 -16.98 3.02 -7.84
N LYS A 76 -17.66 4.15 -8.01
CA LYS A 76 -19.13 4.23 -8.14
C LYS A 76 -19.66 3.68 -9.47
N GLN A 77 -18.80 3.46 -10.45
CA GLN A 77 -19.16 2.88 -11.74
C GLN A 77 -19.04 1.35 -11.73
N GLY A 78 -18.61 0.78 -10.60
CA GLY A 78 -18.45 -0.66 -10.42
C GLY A 78 -17.08 -1.17 -10.84
N ASN A 79 -16.14 -0.29 -11.25
CA ASN A 79 -14.76 -0.69 -11.43
C ASN A 79 -14.15 -1.02 -10.09
N TYR A 80 -13.30 -2.04 -10.07
CA TYR A 80 -12.61 -2.44 -8.86
C TYR A 80 -11.31 -3.17 -9.19
N GLY A 81 -10.47 -3.32 -8.18
CA GLY A 81 -9.15 -3.89 -8.34
C GLY A 81 -8.47 -4.21 -7.02
N LYS A 82 -7.21 -4.65 -7.10
CA LYS A 82 -6.35 -4.86 -5.93
C LYS A 82 -5.18 -3.90 -5.96
N PHE A 83 -4.50 -3.80 -4.82
CA PHE A 83 -3.19 -3.19 -4.74
C PHE A 83 -2.32 -3.96 -3.76
N LYS A 84 -1.01 -3.92 -3.97
CA LYS A 84 -0.02 -4.52 -3.07
C LYS A 84 1.30 -3.78 -3.17
N GLY A 85 1.87 -3.43 -2.02
CA GLY A 85 3.16 -2.79 -1.92
C GLY A 85 3.93 -3.21 -0.68
N THR A 86 5.21 -2.88 -0.67
CA THR A 86 6.13 -3.17 0.43
C THR A 86 6.41 -1.89 1.20
N ILE A 87 6.44 -1.96 2.54
CA ILE A 87 6.67 -0.81 3.42
C ILE A 87 8.13 -0.71 3.82
N LEU A 88 8.72 0.46 3.58
CA LEU A 88 10.03 0.91 4.00
C LEU A 88 9.88 1.93 5.13
N TRP A 89 10.58 1.71 6.25
CA TRP A 89 10.60 2.67 7.36
C TRP A 89 11.57 3.80 7.05
N ILE A 90 11.06 5.04 7.05
CA ILE A 90 11.89 6.23 6.85
C ILE A 90 12.41 6.70 8.21
N SER A 91 11.55 6.69 9.23
CA SER A 91 11.86 7.08 10.60
C SER A 91 11.00 6.29 11.59
N GLU A 92 11.08 6.60 12.89
CA GLU A 92 10.18 6.04 13.91
C GLU A 92 8.75 6.58 13.81
N GLU A 93 8.49 7.58 12.97
CA GLU A 93 7.20 8.29 12.86
C GLU A 93 6.55 8.15 11.47
N GLU A 94 7.37 7.81 10.47
CA GLU A 94 7.03 7.82 9.06
C GLU A 94 7.48 6.53 8.35
N ALA A 95 6.60 6.01 7.52
CA ALA A 95 6.90 4.91 6.62
C ALA A 95 6.45 5.24 5.19
N TYR A 96 7.12 4.64 4.22
CA TYR A 96 6.84 4.76 2.80
C TYR A 96 6.48 3.41 2.23
N CYS A 97 5.57 3.37 1.27
CA CYS A 97 5.18 2.17 0.55
C CYS A 97 5.21 2.43 -0.94
N GLU A 98 5.80 1.50 -1.67
CA GLU A 98 5.74 1.42 -3.12
C GLU A 98 5.12 0.08 -3.52
N GLY A 99 4.27 0.10 -4.53
CA GLY A 99 3.58 -1.09 -4.98
C GLY A 99 2.98 -0.97 -6.38
N SER A 100 2.17 -1.96 -6.73
CA SER A 100 1.36 -1.94 -7.94
C SER A 100 -0.12 -2.12 -7.64
N TRP A 101 -0.95 -1.73 -8.59
CA TRP A 101 -2.39 -1.84 -8.51
C TRP A 101 -2.95 -2.43 -9.79
N THR A 102 -4.09 -3.11 -9.66
CA THR A 102 -4.74 -3.82 -10.75
C THR A 102 -6.16 -3.33 -10.96
N TRP A 103 -6.74 -3.66 -12.11
CA TRP A 103 -8.15 -3.48 -12.43
C TRP A 103 -8.74 -4.79 -12.95
N PHE A 104 -9.96 -5.09 -12.54
CA PHE A 104 -10.67 -6.29 -12.97
C PHE A 104 -11.80 -5.96 -13.94
N ILE A 105 -11.87 -6.75 -15.01
CA ILE A 105 -13.09 -6.91 -15.80
C ILE A 105 -13.73 -8.23 -15.39
N VAL A 106 -14.97 -8.16 -14.93
CA VAL A 106 -15.77 -9.34 -14.61
C VAL A 106 -16.79 -9.54 -15.71
N SER A 107 -16.66 -10.68 -16.38
CA SER A 107 -17.68 -11.22 -17.25
C SER A 107 -18.27 -12.50 -16.63
N PRO A 108 -19.42 -12.99 -17.10
CA PRO A 108 -19.99 -14.25 -16.62
C PRO A 108 -19.03 -15.45 -16.73
N ASP A 109 -18.13 -15.43 -17.72
CA ASP A 109 -17.28 -16.56 -18.08
C ASP A 109 -15.83 -16.41 -17.60
N GLU A 110 -15.38 -15.18 -17.31
CA GLU A 110 -13.99 -14.89 -16.98
C GLU A 110 -13.85 -13.62 -16.10
N ILE A 111 -12.91 -13.67 -15.16
CA ILE A 111 -12.34 -12.48 -14.50
C ILE A 111 -10.99 -12.20 -15.14
N LYS A 112 -10.89 -11.07 -15.84
CA LYS A 112 -9.62 -10.62 -16.42
C LYS A 112 -9.00 -9.56 -15.51
N GLU A 113 -7.74 -9.77 -15.12
CA GLU A 113 -6.95 -8.85 -14.32
C GLU A 113 -5.94 -8.11 -15.21
N TYR A 114 -5.89 -6.78 -15.08
CA TYR A 114 -4.90 -5.93 -15.72
C TYR A 114 -4.00 -5.32 -14.66
N ASP A 115 -2.68 -5.43 -14.84
CA ASP A 115 -1.72 -4.63 -14.06
C ASP A 115 -1.79 -3.19 -14.58
N MET A 116 -2.25 -2.29 -13.73
CA MET A 116 -2.58 -0.93 -14.15
C MET A 116 -1.41 0.03 -14.01
N GLY A 117 -0.46 -0.26 -13.13
CA GLY A 117 0.72 0.58 -12.89
C GLY A 117 1.14 0.62 -11.44
N LYS A 118 1.86 1.70 -11.07
CA LYS A 118 2.47 1.86 -9.75
C LYS A 118 1.70 2.80 -8.84
N PHE A 119 1.89 2.60 -7.53
CA PHE A 119 1.49 3.56 -6.52
C PHE A 119 2.58 3.75 -5.48
N GLU A 120 2.56 4.92 -4.86
CA GLU A 120 3.43 5.32 -3.76
C GLU A 120 2.56 5.89 -2.65
N THR A 121 2.86 5.58 -1.39
CA THR A 121 2.11 6.09 -0.23
C THR A 121 3.05 6.38 0.93
N TYR A 122 2.77 7.46 1.66
CA TYR A 122 3.42 7.81 2.92
C TYR A 122 2.44 7.61 4.06
N PHE A 123 2.90 6.96 5.13
CA PHE A 123 2.18 6.74 6.37
C PHE A 123 2.79 7.59 7.47
N VAL A 124 1.92 8.28 8.22
CA VAL A 124 2.27 9.04 9.42
C VAL A 124 1.49 8.46 10.59
N HIS A 125 2.19 7.98 11.63
CA HIS A 125 1.56 7.33 12.79
C HIS A 125 1.93 7.92 14.15
N PHE A 126 2.99 8.72 14.22
CA PHE A 126 3.32 9.53 15.40
C PHE A 126 3.56 10.98 14.97
N PRO A 127 3.23 12.00 15.77
CA PRO A 127 2.55 11.98 17.08
C PRO A 127 1.01 11.98 17.00
N VAL A 128 0.42 11.38 15.96
CA VAL A 128 -1.02 11.48 15.70
C VAL A 128 -1.85 10.42 16.45
N GLU A 129 -3.03 10.82 16.93
CA GLU A 129 -3.97 9.90 17.60
C GLU A 129 -4.52 8.81 16.65
N THR A 130 -4.65 9.14 15.37
CA THR A 130 -5.10 8.19 14.34
C THR A 130 -4.12 8.26 13.17
N PRO A 131 -3.36 7.18 12.93
CA PRO A 131 -2.48 7.08 11.78
C PRO A 131 -3.21 7.37 10.47
N TYR A 132 -2.55 8.12 9.58
CA TYR A 132 -3.10 8.48 8.28
C TYR A 132 -2.07 8.26 7.19
N CYS A 133 -2.55 8.15 5.96
CA CYS A 133 -1.71 8.01 4.79
C CYS A 133 -2.15 8.92 3.66
N PHE A 134 -1.20 9.25 2.79
CA PHE A 134 -1.43 9.95 1.54
C PHE A 134 -0.44 9.46 0.49
N GLY A 135 -0.87 9.40 -0.75
CA GLY A 135 -0.11 8.78 -1.82
C GLY A 135 -0.58 9.21 -3.19
N LYS A 136 0.10 8.66 -4.19
CA LYS A 136 -0.18 8.87 -5.61
C LYS A 136 -0.18 7.54 -6.32
N TRP A 137 -0.94 7.48 -7.41
CA TRP A 137 -0.88 6.37 -8.34
C TRP A 137 -0.68 6.91 -9.75
N GLN A 138 -0.10 6.06 -10.60
CA GLN A 138 0.05 6.29 -12.02
C GLN A 138 -0.37 5.03 -12.77
N THR A 139 -0.90 5.21 -13.97
CA THR A 139 -1.14 4.10 -14.89
C THR A 139 -0.03 3.95 -15.92
N ASP A 140 0.26 2.72 -16.35
CA ASP A 140 1.22 2.42 -17.41
C ASP A 140 0.64 2.64 -18.82
N TYR A 141 -0.68 2.88 -18.93
CA TYR A 141 -1.39 2.97 -20.20
C TYR A 141 -1.58 4.40 -20.73
N SER A 142 -1.33 5.41 -19.90
CA SER A 142 -1.52 6.83 -20.24
C SER A 142 -0.70 7.70 -19.27
N PRO A 143 -0.56 9.03 -19.51
CA PRO A 143 0.05 9.93 -18.53
C PRO A 143 -0.86 10.26 -17.33
N ASP A 144 -1.99 9.55 -17.18
CA ASP A 144 -2.94 9.82 -16.11
C ASP A 144 -2.37 9.44 -14.74
N VAL A 145 -2.66 10.29 -13.76
CA VAL A 145 -2.22 10.14 -12.38
C VAL A 145 -3.38 10.46 -11.45
N GLY A 146 -3.26 9.98 -10.22
CA GLY A 146 -4.21 10.33 -9.17
C GLY A 146 -3.58 10.27 -7.80
N SER A 147 -4.45 10.36 -6.79
CA SER A 147 -4.07 10.38 -5.39
C SER A 147 -4.83 9.34 -4.60
N MET A 148 -4.27 8.97 -3.46
CA MET A 148 -4.96 8.23 -2.42
C MET A 148 -4.70 8.89 -1.07
N LYS A 149 -5.67 8.81 -0.16
CA LYS A 149 -5.54 9.19 1.25
C LYS A 149 -6.37 8.26 2.11
N GLY A 150 -5.93 7.98 3.32
CA GLY A 150 -6.65 7.08 4.22
C GLY A 150 -6.24 7.20 5.68
N ARG A 151 -6.87 6.37 6.50
CA ARG A 151 -6.63 6.28 7.94
C ARG A 151 -6.76 4.84 8.41
N MET A 152 -6.08 4.54 9.50
CA MET A 152 -6.27 3.29 10.22
C MET A 152 -7.70 3.20 10.81
N VAL A 153 -8.21 1.98 10.89
CA VAL A 153 -9.54 1.65 11.45
C VAL A 153 -9.36 0.66 12.59
N PHE A 154 -9.90 1.01 13.76
CA PHE A 154 -9.91 0.18 14.97
C PHE A 154 -11.21 -0.60 15.11
#